data_AF-A0A2S1KQP1-F1
#
_entry.id   AF-A0A2S1KQP1-F1
#
_cell.length_a   1.000
_cell.length_b   1.000
_cell.length_c   1.000
_cell.angle_alpha   90.00
_cell.angle_beta   90.00
_cell.angle_gamma   90.00
#
_symmetry.space_group_name_H-M   'P 1'
#
loop_
_entity.id
_entity.type
_entity.pdbx_description
1 polymer ?
#
loop_
_entity_poly.entity_id
_entity_poly.type
_entity_poly.pdbx_seq_one_letter_code
_entity_poly.pdbx_strand_id
1 'polypeptide(L)'
;MLVAVIGATAFAVNSEAVHADTVKAIQKQHKSGYLNADGQWLWFENGQRYTGFRYYMGTYYWFINGVRQDSGWRHAWGMTYYTDAEGRAVQGVQQINGKVYDFGNNGTFFSRGIVKDAYVNVVGVGWRWINNGQMFSGFRHYMGTYYWFENGVRADNGWHFAWGFAYYTGKDGRALQGEQTIDGQTLNFGDDNTFYLRYFDGGSANPGDDPRRFMQPVTDLEFDYDNNGHPIPGTAYWDN
;
A
#
# COMPACT_ATOMS: atom_id res chain seq x y z
N MET A 1 -27.95 -25.37 3.99
CA MET A 1 -28.97 -24.47 3.41
C MET A 1 -28.28 -23.66 2.33
N LEU A 2 -28.63 -23.88 1.05
CA LEU A 2 -28.03 -23.16 -0.08
C LEU A 2 -28.42 -21.67 0.05
N VAL A 3 -27.46 -20.78 0.23
CA VAL A 3 -27.68 -19.33 0.19
C VAL A 3 -27.40 -18.89 -1.24
N ALA A 4 -28.42 -18.42 -1.94
CA ALA A 4 -28.32 -17.97 -3.32
C ALA A 4 -28.40 -16.43 -3.38
N VAL A 5 -27.75 -15.83 -4.38
CA VAL A 5 -28.10 -14.47 -4.82
C VAL A 5 -29.52 -14.54 -5.37
N ILE A 6 -30.45 -13.77 -4.80
CA ILE A 6 -31.82 -13.72 -5.27
C ILE A 6 -31.82 -12.85 -6.54
N GLY A 7 -31.56 -13.46 -7.69
CA GLY A 7 -31.55 -12.79 -8.99
C GLY A 7 -32.98 -12.50 -9.48
N ALA A 8 -33.22 -11.27 -9.92
CA ALA A 8 -34.43 -10.89 -10.64
C ALA A 8 -34.20 -11.07 -12.15
N THR A 9 -35.01 -11.90 -12.83
CA THR A 9 -35.12 -11.89 -14.29
C THR A 9 -36.06 -10.76 -14.69
N ALA A 10 -35.55 -9.71 -15.32
CA ALA A 10 -36.33 -8.54 -15.73
C ALA A 10 -36.78 -8.63 -17.20
N PHE A 11 -38.09 -8.62 -17.43
CA PHE A 11 -38.69 -7.99 -18.61
C PHE A 11 -39.04 -6.54 -18.23
N ALA A 12 -38.88 -5.60 -19.16
CA ALA A 12 -38.95 -4.16 -18.96
C ALA A 12 -40.22 -3.69 -18.20
N VAL A 13 -40.09 -3.53 -16.89
CA VAL A 13 -41.04 -2.86 -15.99
C VAL A 13 -40.20 -1.99 -15.04
N ASN A 14 -40.72 -0.82 -14.68
CA ASN A 14 -40.09 0.16 -13.77
C ASN A 14 -39.36 -0.52 -12.60
N SER A 15 -38.06 -0.25 -12.43
CA SER A 15 -37.20 -0.97 -11.47
C SER A 15 -37.74 -0.92 -10.03
N GLU A 16 -38.28 0.23 -9.61
CA GLU A 16 -38.87 0.41 -8.27
C GLU A 16 -40.01 -0.58 -7.97
N ALA A 17 -40.90 -0.83 -8.94
CA ALA A 17 -42.02 -1.75 -8.78
C ALA A 17 -41.55 -3.21 -8.72
N VAL A 18 -40.54 -3.55 -9.53
CA VAL A 18 -39.90 -4.89 -9.54
C VAL A 18 -39.21 -5.17 -8.20
N HIS A 19 -38.52 -4.19 -7.61
CA HIS A 19 -37.90 -4.33 -6.29
C HIS A 19 -38.94 -4.53 -5.18
N ALA A 20 -40.04 -3.77 -5.20
CA ALA A 20 -41.10 -3.90 -4.20
C ALA A 20 -41.76 -5.28 -4.21
N ASP A 21 -42.06 -5.83 -5.40
CA ASP A 21 -42.66 -7.17 -5.52
C ASP A 21 -41.67 -8.28 -5.16
N THR A 22 -40.39 -8.10 -5.47
CA THR A 22 -39.32 -9.01 -5.03
C THR A 22 -39.21 -9.03 -3.50
N VAL A 23 -39.25 -7.87 -2.84
CA VAL A 23 -39.24 -7.78 -1.37
C VAL A 23 -40.48 -8.45 -0.75
N LYS A 24 -41.68 -8.22 -1.29
CA LYS A 24 -42.90 -8.89 -0.83
C LYS A 24 -42.79 -10.41 -0.97
N ALA A 25 -42.22 -10.90 -2.07
CA ALA A 25 -41.99 -12.33 -2.27
C ALA A 25 -40.98 -12.90 -1.26
N ILE A 26 -39.88 -12.18 -1.00
CA ILE A 26 -38.88 -12.55 0.03
C ILE A 26 -39.54 -12.66 1.41
N GLN A 27 -40.37 -11.67 1.78
CA GLN A 27 -41.10 -11.65 3.04
C GLN A 27 -42.09 -12.81 3.16
N LYS A 28 -42.97 -12.98 2.16
CA LYS A 28 -44.01 -14.02 2.14
C LYS A 28 -43.41 -15.44 2.15
N GLN A 29 -42.29 -15.63 1.46
CA GLN A 29 -41.63 -16.93 1.33
C GLN A 29 -40.52 -17.15 2.37
N HIS A 30 -40.36 -16.22 3.33
CA HIS A 30 -39.38 -16.34 4.41
C HIS A 30 -37.93 -16.56 3.92
N LYS A 31 -37.55 -15.94 2.80
CA LYS A 31 -36.22 -16.13 2.19
C LYS A 31 -35.12 -15.41 2.97
N SER A 32 -33.92 -15.97 2.91
CA SER A 32 -32.69 -15.35 3.44
C SER A 32 -31.65 -15.23 2.34
N GLY A 33 -30.86 -14.15 2.35
CA GLY A 33 -29.77 -13.94 1.39
C GLY A 33 -29.70 -12.52 0.86
N TYR A 34 -28.84 -12.34 -0.15
CA TYR A 34 -28.64 -11.05 -0.80
C TYR A 34 -29.75 -10.73 -1.81
N LEU A 35 -30.13 -9.46 -1.83
CA LEU A 35 -30.84 -8.80 -2.91
C LEU A 35 -30.01 -7.61 -3.37
N ASN A 36 -29.74 -7.48 -4.67
CA ASN A 36 -29.26 -6.23 -5.24
C ASN A 36 -30.49 -5.45 -5.73
N ALA A 37 -30.73 -4.28 -5.13
CA ALA A 37 -31.80 -3.39 -5.54
C ALA A 37 -31.22 -2.01 -5.86
N ASP A 38 -31.28 -1.61 -7.13
CA ASP A 38 -30.81 -0.31 -7.62
C ASP A 38 -29.37 0.05 -7.17
N GLY A 39 -28.46 -0.93 -7.16
CA GLY A 39 -27.06 -0.74 -6.75
C GLY A 39 -26.82 -0.80 -5.25
N GLN A 40 -27.86 -1.00 -4.44
CA GLN A 40 -27.75 -1.26 -3.00
C GLN A 40 -27.84 -2.76 -2.73
N TRP A 41 -26.86 -3.29 -1.99
CA TRP A 41 -26.91 -4.66 -1.51
C TRP A 41 -27.69 -4.73 -0.21
N LEU A 42 -28.76 -5.53 -0.21
CA LEU A 42 -29.54 -5.84 0.97
C LEU A 42 -29.31 -7.27 1.43
N TRP A 43 -29.39 -7.50 2.74
CA TRP A 43 -29.45 -8.82 3.34
C TRP A 43 -30.76 -9.04 4.08
N PHE A 44 -31.38 -10.18 3.79
CA PHE A 44 -32.59 -10.65 4.46
C PHE A 44 -32.30 -11.91 5.27
N GLU A 45 -32.98 -12.01 6.41
CA GLU A 45 -33.08 -13.25 7.20
C GLU A 45 -34.55 -13.55 7.48
N ASN A 46 -35.01 -14.74 7.09
CA ASN A 46 -36.38 -15.19 7.30
C ASN A 46 -37.45 -14.20 6.76
N GLY A 47 -37.15 -13.60 5.61
CA GLY A 47 -37.98 -12.59 4.97
C GLY A 47 -37.83 -11.17 5.53
N GLN A 48 -37.07 -10.96 6.60
CA GLN A 48 -36.91 -9.66 7.26
C GLN A 48 -35.57 -9.02 6.93
N ARG A 49 -35.52 -7.68 6.89
CA ARG A 49 -34.27 -6.93 6.72
C ARG A 49 -33.39 -7.13 7.94
N TYR A 50 -32.12 -7.43 7.71
CA TYR A 50 -31.18 -7.78 8.77
C TYR A 50 -30.34 -6.59 9.25
N THR A 51 -30.06 -6.53 10.54
CA THR A 51 -29.11 -5.57 11.13
C THR A 51 -28.06 -6.34 11.92
N GLY A 52 -26.78 -6.09 11.63
CA GLY A 52 -25.66 -6.72 12.30
C GLY A 52 -24.63 -7.31 11.34
N PHE A 53 -23.79 -8.21 11.88
CA PHE A 53 -22.76 -8.92 11.12
C PHE A 53 -23.27 -10.22 10.53
N ARG A 54 -23.11 -10.37 9.23
CA ARG A 54 -23.37 -11.63 8.53
C ARG A 54 -22.11 -12.18 7.90
N TYR A 55 -21.76 -13.41 8.27
CA TYR A 55 -20.73 -14.17 7.57
C TYR A 55 -21.27 -14.72 6.26
N TYR A 56 -20.60 -14.39 5.15
CA TYR A 56 -20.94 -14.84 3.82
C TYR A 56 -19.70 -14.85 2.92
N MET A 57 -19.57 -15.84 2.04
CA MET A 57 -18.45 -15.97 1.08
C MET A 57 -17.06 -15.66 1.66
N GLY A 58 -16.79 -16.20 2.85
CA GLY A 58 -15.46 -16.18 3.46
C GLY A 58 -15.16 -14.98 4.37
N THR A 59 -16.07 -14.01 4.51
CA THR A 59 -15.87 -12.82 5.35
C THR A 59 -17.16 -12.36 6.01
N TYR A 60 -17.06 -11.39 6.92
CA TYR A 60 -18.20 -10.70 7.49
C TYR A 60 -18.58 -9.46 6.69
N TYR A 61 -19.87 -9.18 6.63
CA TYR A 61 -20.44 -7.94 6.09
C TYR A 61 -21.32 -7.30 7.17
N TRP A 62 -21.41 -5.97 7.17
CA TRP A 62 -22.23 -5.23 8.12
C TRP A 62 -23.47 -4.67 7.45
N PHE A 63 -24.63 -4.87 8.08
CA PHE A 63 -25.92 -4.39 7.57
C PHE A 63 -26.63 -3.52 8.61
N ILE A 64 -27.29 -2.46 8.12
CA ILE A 64 -28.20 -1.63 8.91
C ILE A 64 -29.54 -1.60 8.18
N ASN A 65 -30.58 -2.11 8.82
CA ASN A 65 -31.91 -2.26 8.23
C ASN A 65 -31.85 -2.91 6.84
N GLY A 66 -31.11 -4.02 6.76
CA GLY A 66 -30.86 -4.78 5.56
C GLY A 66 -29.81 -4.19 4.64
N VAL A 67 -29.46 -2.90 4.71
CA VAL A 67 -28.54 -2.25 3.76
C VAL A 67 -27.08 -2.48 4.14
N ARG A 68 -26.28 -2.99 3.20
CA ARG A 68 -24.84 -3.21 3.39
C ARG A 68 -24.11 -1.90 3.62
N GLN A 69 -23.22 -1.86 4.60
CA GLN A 69 -22.43 -0.68 4.94
C GLN A 69 -20.97 -0.90 4.55
N ASP A 70 -20.54 -0.18 3.52
CA ASP A 70 -19.18 -0.26 2.99
C ASP A 70 -18.26 0.75 3.73
N SER A 71 -16.94 0.58 3.62
CA SER A 71 -15.91 1.51 4.10
C SER A 71 -16.14 2.09 5.50
N GLY A 72 -15.80 1.34 6.55
CA GLY A 72 -15.82 1.95 7.88
C GLY A 72 -15.69 1.03 9.07
N TRP A 73 -15.52 1.68 10.22
CA TRP A 73 -15.43 1.03 11.52
C TRP A 73 -16.79 0.53 11.99
N ARG A 74 -16.80 -0.67 12.57
CA ARG A 74 -17.98 -1.37 13.09
C ARG A 74 -17.66 -1.96 14.47
N HIS A 75 -18.66 -2.08 15.32
CA HIS A 75 -18.49 -2.63 16.67
C HIS A 75 -19.51 -3.74 16.93
N ALA A 76 -19.02 -4.89 17.38
CA ALA A 76 -19.86 -6.02 17.78
C ALA A 76 -19.08 -6.96 18.70
N TRP A 77 -19.79 -7.66 19.59
CA TRP A 77 -19.18 -8.61 20.53
C TRP A 77 -18.04 -8.01 21.37
N GLY A 78 -18.12 -6.71 21.69
CA GLY A 78 -17.08 -5.97 22.42
C GLY A 78 -15.81 -5.70 21.60
N MET A 79 -15.81 -6.00 20.31
CA MET A 79 -14.65 -5.91 19.41
C MET A 79 -14.91 -4.92 18.27
N THR A 80 -13.82 -4.42 17.70
CA THR A 80 -13.85 -3.42 16.62
C THR A 80 -13.37 -4.03 15.31
N TYR A 81 -14.10 -3.77 14.23
CA TYR A 81 -13.86 -4.31 12.89
C TYR A 81 -13.83 -3.16 11.87
N TYR A 82 -13.30 -3.42 10.68
CA TYR A 82 -13.38 -2.48 9.57
C TYR A 82 -13.87 -3.20 8.31
N THR A 83 -14.86 -2.64 7.62
CA THR A 83 -15.30 -3.10 6.30
C THR A 83 -14.63 -2.28 5.21
N ASP A 84 -14.10 -2.92 4.17
CA ASP A 84 -13.52 -2.25 2.99
C ASP A 84 -14.59 -1.67 2.05
N ALA A 85 -14.15 -1.13 0.90
CA ALA A 85 -15.01 -0.51 -0.11
C ALA A 85 -16.01 -1.50 -0.72
N GLU A 86 -15.72 -2.80 -0.67
CA GLU A 86 -16.59 -3.88 -1.11
C GLU A 86 -17.50 -4.41 0.02
N GLY A 87 -17.43 -3.80 1.21
CA GLY A 87 -18.21 -4.13 2.39
C GLY A 87 -17.68 -5.33 3.19
N ARG A 88 -16.53 -5.88 2.81
CA ARG A 88 -15.93 -7.07 3.44
C ARG A 88 -15.17 -6.67 4.69
N ALA A 89 -15.35 -7.39 5.77
CA ALA A 89 -14.50 -7.24 6.94
C ALA A 89 -13.05 -7.62 6.57
N VAL A 90 -12.12 -6.72 6.88
CA VAL A 90 -10.71 -6.87 6.50
C VAL A 90 -9.96 -7.79 7.46
N GLN A 91 -8.86 -8.34 6.96
CA GLN A 91 -7.88 -9.13 7.73
C GLN A 91 -6.46 -8.63 7.44
N GLY A 92 -5.51 -9.11 8.24
CA GLY A 92 -4.10 -8.78 8.11
C GLY A 92 -3.80 -7.34 8.51
N VAL A 93 -2.67 -6.84 8.04
CA VAL A 93 -2.23 -5.47 8.32
C VAL A 93 -2.80 -4.54 7.26
N GLN A 94 -3.55 -3.53 7.71
CA GLN A 94 -4.33 -2.63 6.87
C GLN A 94 -3.99 -1.18 7.18
N GLN A 95 -3.91 -0.34 6.15
CA GLN A 95 -3.75 1.09 6.30
C GLN A 95 -5.12 1.77 6.16
N ILE A 96 -5.58 2.42 7.23
CA ILE A 96 -6.87 3.08 7.32
C ILE A 96 -6.63 4.52 7.80
N ASN A 97 -7.02 5.51 7.00
CA ASN A 97 -6.87 6.93 7.30
C ASN A 97 -5.44 7.31 7.74
N GLY A 98 -4.43 6.79 7.03
CA GLY A 98 -3.01 7.08 7.28
C GLY A 98 -2.40 6.33 8.48
N LYS A 99 -3.17 5.56 9.24
CA LYS A 99 -2.68 4.71 10.33
C LYS A 99 -2.71 3.25 9.95
N VAL A 100 -1.79 2.48 10.51
CA VAL A 100 -1.71 1.03 10.27
C VAL A 100 -2.31 0.26 11.43
N TYR A 101 -3.24 -0.63 11.13
CA TYR A 101 -3.94 -1.48 12.08
C TYR A 101 -3.69 -2.95 11.76
N ASP A 102 -3.62 -3.77 12.80
CA ASP A 102 -3.53 -5.22 12.67
C ASP A 102 -4.92 -5.84 12.91
N PHE A 103 -5.49 -6.50 11.91
CA PHE A 103 -6.72 -7.29 12.01
C PHE A 103 -6.44 -8.79 12.06
N GLY A 104 -5.17 -9.19 11.98
CA GLY A 104 -4.63 -10.54 11.94
C GLY A 104 -5.26 -11.44 10.89
N ASN A 105 -4.79 -12.68 10.81
CA ASN A 105 -5.10 -13.56 9.69
C ASN A 105 -5.73 -14.91 10.11
N ASN A 106 -6.36 -14.95 11.27
CA ASN A 106 -6.90 -16.16 11.91
C ASN A 106 -8.43 -16.27 11.83
N GLY A 107 -9.09 -15.53 10.93
CA GLY A 107 -10.53 -15.58 10.72
C GLY A 107 -11.36 -14.87 11.79
N THR A 108 -10.73 -14.07 12.66
CA THR A 108 -11.45 -13.32 13.71
C THR A 108 -11.81 -11.90 13.31
N PHE A 109 -11.17 -11.32 12.29
CA PHE A 109 -11.47 -10.02 11.65
C PHE A 109 -11.45 -8.77 12.55
N PHE A 110 -11.32 -8.90 13.87
CA PHE A 110 -11.25 -7.76 14.76
C PHE A 110 -9.86 -7.14 14.80
N SER A 111 -9.82 -5.84 15.01
CA SER A 111 -8.60 -5.08 15.18
C SER A 111 -7.92 -5.42 16.51
N ARG A 112 -6.64 -5.76 16.44
CA ARG A 112 -5.66 -5.84 17.54
C ARG A 112 -5.10 -4.46 17.91
N GLY A 113 -5.59 -3.40 17.27
CA GLY A 113 -5.17 -2.02 17.50
C GLY A 113 -4.18 -1.50 16.45
N ILE A 114 -3.65 -0.32 16.74
CA ILE A 114 -2.67 0.37 15.91
C ILE A 114 -1.31 -0.33 16.06
N VAL A 115 -0.66 -0.63 14.93
CA VAL A 115 0.72 -1.10 14.91
C VAL A 115 1.62 0.05 15.34
N LYS A 116 2.48 -0.13 16.35
CA LYS A 116 3.31 0.96 16.88
C LYS A 116 4.72 0.99 16.34
N ASP A 117 5.45 -0.11 16.46
CA ASP A 117 6.89 -0.16 16.19
C ASP A 117 7.26 -1.44 15.45
N ALA A 118 7.11 -1.44 14.13
CA ALA A 118 7.28 -2.65 13.35
C ALA A 118 7.59 -2.40 11.87
N TYR A 119 8.31 -3.36 11.28
CA TYR A 119 8.40 -3.56 9.84
C TYR A 119 7.29 -4.51 9.40
N VAL A 120 6.33 -4.02 8.61
CA VAL A 120 5.11 -4.76 8.27
C VAL A 120 4.80 -4.69 6.78
N ASN A 121 4.24 -5.75 6.22
CA ASN A 121 3.68 -5.72 4.88
C ASN A 121 2.20 -5.32 4.97
N VAL A 122 1.86 -4.13 4.47
CA VAL A 122 0.48 -3.68 4.35
C VAL A 122 -0.10 -4.24 3.06
N VAL A 123 -1.23 -4.92 3.16
CA VAL A 123 -1.88 -5.58 2.01
C VAL A 123 -2.20 -4.56 0.92
N GLY A 124 -1.84 -4.87 -0.33
CA GLY A 124 -2.07 -4.01 -1.50
C GLY A 124 -1.22 -2.73 -1.56
N VAL A 125 -0.37 -2.50 -0.56
CA VAL A 125 0.33 -1.22 -0.35
C VAL A 125 1.84 -1.44 -0.22
N GLY A 126 2.28 -2.58 0.33
CA GLY A 126 3.67 -3.00 0.38
C GLY A 126 4.30 -2.86 1.77
N TRP A 127 5.64 -2.98 1.83
CA TRP A 127 6.38 -2.95 3.08
C TRP A 127 6.43 -1.54 3.69
N ARG A 128 6.21 -1.46 5.00
CA ARG A 128 6.21 -0.22 5.77
C ARG A 128 7.05 -0.33 7.03
N TRP A 129 7.67 0.78 7.42
CA TRP A 129 8.19 0.95 8.77
C TRP A 129 7.29 1.88 9.57
N ILE A 130 6.82 1.40 10.72
CA ILE A 130 5.99 2.15 11.66
C ILE A 130 6.82 2.44 12.91
N ASN A 131 6.76 3.68 13.39
CA ASN A 131 7.41 4.14 14.62
C ASN A 131 6.38 4.90 15.47
N ASN A 132 6.17 4.47 16.70
CA ASN A 132 5.14 4.98 17.61
C ASN A 132 3.76 5.20 16.95
N GLY A 133 3.33 4.29 16.07
CA GLY A 133 2.02 4.34 15.41
C GLY A 133 1.95 5.26 14.18
N GLN A 134 3.09 5.79 13.75
CA GLN A 134 3.21 6.70 12.61
C GLN A 134 4.13 6.11 11.53
N MET A 135 3.89 6.48 10.28
CA MET A 135 4.75 6.12 9.17
C MET A 135 6.14 6.76 9.35
N PHE A 136 7.20 5.98 9.20
CA PHE A 136 8.58 6.44 9.34
C PHE A 136 9.17 6.85 7.99
N SER A 137 9.96 7.93 7.99
CA SER A 137 10.77 8.33 6.84
C SER A 137 12.25 8.38 7.25
N GLY A 138 13.12 7.93 6.36
CA GLY A 138 14.58 7.93 6.52
C GLY A 138 15.19 6.53 6.60
N PHE A 139 16.41 6.46 7.12
CA PHE A 139 17.18 5.23 7.26
C PHE A 139 16.81 4.43 8.51
N ARG A 140 16.67 3.12 8.36
CA ARG A 140 16.52 2.19 9.48
C ARG A 140 17.46 1.01 9.32
N HIS A 141 18.32 0.80 10.32
CA HIS A 141 19.06 -0.46 10.43
C HIS A 141 18.15 -1.54 11.01
N TYR A 142 17.98 -2.64 10.28
CA TYR A 142 17.14 -3.77 10.67
C TYR A 142 17.66 -5.06 10.03
N MET A 143 17.66 -6.17 10.77
CA MET A 143 18.13 -7.48 10.30
C MET A 143 19.47 -7.45 9.52
N GLY A 144 20.43 -6.70 10.07
CA GLY A 144 21.82 -6.66 9.60
C GLY A 144 22.06 -5.84 8.32
N THR A 145 21.15 -4.95 7.95
CA THR A 145 21.35 -3.99 6.86
C THR A 145 20.54 -2.72 7.09
N TYR A 146 20.75 -1.72 6.24
CA TYR A 146 19.90 -0.54 6.18
C TYR A 146 18.76 -0.72 5.18
N TYR A 147 17.63 -0.11 5.52
CA TYR A 147 16.48 0.09 4.64
C TYR A 147 16.19 1.59 4.56
N TRP A 148 15.64 2.02 3.43
CA TRP A 148 15.16 3.38 3.25
C TRP A 148 13.64 3.40 3.17
N PHE A 149 13.03 4.37 3.87
CA PHE A 149 11.60 4.59 3.88
C PHE A 149 11.25 6.03 3.55
N GLU A 150 10.21 6.23 2.74
CA GLU A 150 9.64 7.54 2.46
C GLU A 150 8.14 7.51 2.75
N ASN A 151 7.69 8.32 3.70
CA ASN A 151 6.31 8.29 4.22
C ASN A 151 5.87 6.86 4.61
N GLY A 152 6.79 6.13 5.24
CA GLY A 152 6.62 4.73 5.61
C GLY A 152 6.90 3.75 4.50
N VAL A 153 6.87 4.14 3.21
CA VAL A 153 7.04 3.23 2.06
C VAL A 153 8.49 2.79 1.93
N ARG A 154 8.75 1.48 1.91
CA ARG A 154 10.11 0.97 1.63
C ARG A 154 10.51 1.28 0.19
N ALA A 155 11.69 1.85 0.01
CA ALA A 155 12.30 2.01 -1.31
C ALA A 155 13.08 0.75 -1.71
N ASP A 156 12.82 0.29 -2.93
CA ASP A 156 13.49 -0.85 -3.57
C ASP A 156 14.18 -0.33 -4.85
N ASN A 157 15.38 -0.81 -5.17
CA ASN A 157 16.17 -0.40 -6.35
C ASN A 157 16.36 1.12 -6.47
N GLY A 158 16.95 1.75 -5.45
CA GLY A 158 17.06 3.20 -5.41
C GLY A 158 18.28 3.72 -4.67
N TRP A 159 18.77 4.87 -5.16
CA TRP A 159 19.82 5.66 -4.53
C TRP A 159 19.27 6.53 -3.41
N HIS A 160 20.02 6.60 -2.31
CA HIS A 160 19.65 7.36 -1.12
C HIS A 160 20.87 8.04 -0.53
N PHE A 161 20.67 9.22 0.08
CA PHE A 161 21.73 10.02 0.66
C PHE A 161 21.49 10.26 2.13
N ALA A 162 22.47 9.92 2.96
CA ALA A 162 22.50 10.33 4.36
C ALA A 162 23.93 10.35 4.90
N TRP A 163 24.12 11.13 5.96
CA TRP A 163 25.42 11.25 6.63
C TRP A 163 26.57 11.66 5.70
N GLY A 164 26.26 12.34 4.58
CA GLY A 164 27.25 12.73 3.56
C GLY A 164 27.67 11.62 2.60
N PHE A 165 26.97 10.48 2.59
CA PHE A 165 27.30 9.33 1.76
C PHE A 165 26.13 8.85 0.89
N ALA A 166 26.46 8.22 -0.23
CA ALA A 166 25.52 7.53 -1.11
C ALA A 166 25.32 6.07 -0.70
N TYR A 167 24.08 5.62 -0.73
CA TYR A 167 23.67 4.23 -0.52
C TYR A 167 22.77 3.80 -1.67
N TYR A 168 22.76 2.50 -1.98
CA TYR A 168 21.78 1.93 -2.90
C TYR A 168 21.01 0.81 -2.22
N THR A 169 19.68 0.83 -2.32
CA THR A 169 18.80 -0.25 -1.87
C THR A 169 18.52 -1.20 -3.02
N GLY A 170 18.76 -2.50 -2.83
CA GLY A 170 18.48 -3.52 -3.85
C GLY A 170 17.00 -3.83 -4.00
N LYS A 171 16.69 -4.86 -4.80
CA LYS A 171 15.32 -5.30 -5.11
C LYS A 171 14.54 -5.74 -3.88
N ASP A 172 15.22 -6.22 -2.85
CA ASP A 172 14.62 -6.61 -1.57
C ASP A 172 14.61 -5.46 -0.55
N GLY A 173 14.95 -4.24 -0.97
CA GLY A 173 14.98 -3.02 -0.17
C GLY A 173 16.19 -2.92 0.79
N ARG A 174 17.06 -3.93 0.84
CA ARG A 174 18.27 -3.92 1.66
C ARG A 174 19.32 -3.03 1.01
N ALA A 175 20.06 -2.27 1.80
CA ALA A 175 21.24 -1.57 1.32
C ALA A 175 22.28 -2.57 0.84
N LEU A 176 22.87 -2.30 -0.32
CA LEU A 176 23.87 -3.15 -0.96
C LEU A 176 25.23 -3.07 -0.26
N GLN A 177 26.04 -4.10 -0.47
CA GLN A 177 27.43 -4.21 -0.03
C GLN A 177 28.30 -4.78 -1.15
N GLY A 178 29.61 -4.61 -0.99
CA GLY A 178 30.61 -5.16 -1.88
C GLY A 178 30.51 -4.60 -3.29
N GLU A 179 31.05 -5.35 -4.23
CA GLU A 179 30.98 -5.02 -5.66
C GLU A 179 29.61 -5.38 -6.25
N GLN A 180 28.99 -4.41 -6.92
CA GLN A 180 27.65 -4.51 -7.50
C GLN A 180 27.65 -3.93 -8.90
N THR A 181 26.92 -4.56 -9.82
CA THR A 181 26.69 -3.99 -11.16
C THR A 181 25.30 -3.36 -11.20
N ILE A 182 25.26 -2.03 -11.37
CA ILE A 182 24.02 -1.24 -11.44
C ILE A 182 24.07 -0.41 -12.72
N ASP A 183 23.03 -0.53 -13.57
CA ASP A 183 22.94 0.17 -14.86
C ASP A 183 24.19 0.03 -15.75
N GLY A 184 24.83 -1.15 -15.70
CA GLY A 184 26.03 -1.47 -16.47
C GLY A 184 27.35 -0.94 -15.89
N GLN A 185 27.33 -0.28 -14.74
CA GLN A 185 28.51 0.19 -14.03
C GLN A 185 28.83 -0.71 -12.84
N THR A 186 30.12 -1.00 -12.63
CA THR A 186 30.60 -1.71 -11.43
C THR A 186 30.91 -0.70 -10.32
N LEU A 187 30.22 -0.86 -9.19
CA LEU A 187 30.22 0.03 -8.04
C LEU A 187 30.57 -0.75 -6.78
N ASN A 188 31.35 -0.16 -5.87
CA ASN A 188 31.73 -0.81 -4.61
C ASN A 188 31.11 -0.12 -3.40
N PHE A 189 30.31 -0.84 -2.60
CA PHE A 189 29.63 -0.35 -1.39
C PHE A 189 30.29 -0.80 -0.07
N GLY A 190 31.47 -1.42 -0.16
CA GLY A 190 32.22 -1.98 0.96
C GLY A 190 31.59 -3.25 1.55
N ASP A 191 32.42 -4.11 2.13
CA ASP A 191 32.01 -5.37 2.82
C ASP A 191 32.16 -5.27 4.35
N ASP A 192 32.21 -4.05 4.88
CA ASP A 192 32.53 -3.72 6.28
C ASP A 192 31.31 -3.26 7.09
N ASN A 193 30.09 -3.56 6.64
CA ASN A 193 28.83 -3.14 7.29
C ASN A 193 28.58 -1.64 7.32
N THR A 194 29.22 -0.89 6.42
CA THR A 194 28.95 0.54 6.26
C THR A 194 28.04 0.86 5.07
N PHE A 195 27.93 -0.02 4.07
CA PHE A 195 26.96 0.00 2.96
C PHE A 195 27.01 1.22 2.00
N TYR A 196 27.92 2.16 2.22
CA TYR A 196 28.01 3.35 1.38
C TYR A 196 28.98 3.17 0.21
N LEU A 197 28.66 3.81 -0.91
CA LEU A 197 29.47 3.83 -2.12
C LEU A 197 30.89 4.35 -1.83
N ARG A 198 31.90 3.57 -2.22
CA ARG A 198 33.34 3.87 -2.06
C ARG A 198 33.94 4.45 -3.34
N TYR A 199 33.92 3.66 -4.42
CA TYR A 199 34.59 3.96 -5.70
C TYR A 199 33.81 3.28 -6.84
N PHE A 200 33.98 3.78 -8.07
CA PHE A 200 33.51 3.18 -9.32
C PHE A 200 34.73 2.88 -10.21
N ASP A 201 34.60 1.96 -11.15
CA ASP A 201 35.70 1.60 -12.05
C ASP A 201 36.14 2.84 -12.86
N GLY A 202 37.28 3.46 -12.48
CA GLY A 202 37.84 4.68 -13.07
C GLY A 202 37.85 5.96 -12.20
N GLY A 203 37.33 5.97 -10.96
CA GLY A 203 37.39 7.16 -10.10
C GLY A 203 36.92 6.97 -8.65
N SER A 204 37.40 7.84 -7.75
CA SER A 204 37.03 7.87 -6.34
C SER A 204 35.88 8.82 -6.03
N ALA A 205 34.88 8.36 -5.28
CA ALA A 205 33.93 9.23 -4.61
C ALA A 205 34.49 9.57 -3.22
N ASN A 206 34.94 10.81 -3.03
CA ASN A 206 35.35 11.27 -1.71
C ASN A 206 34.11 11.58 -0.84
N PRO A 207 34.23 11.51 0.50
CA PRO A 207 33.18 11.97 1.39
C PRO A 207 32.85 13.45 1.10
N GLY A 208 31.60 13.72 0.68
CA GLY A 208 31.12 15.05 0.31
C GLY A 208 30.97 15.32 -1.19
N ASP A 209 31.39 14.42 -2.07
CA ASP A 209 31.07 14.50 -3.49
C ASP A 209 29.57 14.22 -3.70
N ASP A 210 28.86 15.06 -4.49
CA ASP A 210 27.45 14.83 -4.85
C ASP A 210 27.34 13.67 -5.85
N PRO A 211 26.80 12.51 -5.44
CA PRO A 211 26.80 11.35 -6.30
C PRO A 211 25.78 11.44 -7.45
N ARG A 212 24.89 12.45 -7.43
CA ARG A 212 23.99 12.80 -8.54
C ARG A 212 24.74 13.26 -9.79
N ARG A 213 25.99 13.71 -9.68
CA ARG A 213 26.86 14.03 -10.84
C ARG A 213 27.11 12.79 -11.73
N PHE A 214 26.94 11.59 -11.19
CA PHE A 214 27.28 10.33 -11.85
C PHE A 214 26.03 9.51 -12.25
N MET A 215 24.83 10.05 -12.01
CA MET A 215 23.55 9.52 -12.45
C MET A 215 22.93 10.51 -13.43
N GLN A 216 22.70 10.15 -14.69
CA GLN A 216 21.97 11.00 -15.63
C GLN A 216 20.86 10.21 -16.33
N PRO A 217 19.71 10.86 -16.66
CA PRO A 217 19.66 12.10 -17.41
C PRO A 217 19.51 13.38 -16.56
N VAL A 218 20.45 14.30 -16.78
CA VAL A 218 20.48 15.73 -16.41
C VAL A 218 19.23 16.47 -16.83
N THR A 219 18.88 17.51 -16.08
CA THR A 219 18.01 18.58 -16.59
C THR A 219 18.68 19.94 -16.46
N ASP A 220 19.95 20.02 -16.85
CA ASP A 220 20.61 21.18 -17.49
C ASP A 220 22.05 21.33 -17.00
N LEU A 221 22.94 20.72 -17.77
CA LEU A 221 24.37 20.95 -17.73
C LEU A 221 24.69 21.98 -18.82
N GLU A 222 25.14 23.17 -18.43
CA GLU A 222 25.53 24.21 -19.39
C GLU A 222 27.04 24.19 -19.68
N PHE A 223 27.39 24.69 -20.87
CA PHE A 223 28.75 24.81 -21.37
C PHE A 223 28.98 26.23 -21.89
N ASP A 224 30.19 26.76 -21.70
CA ASP A 224 30.63 27.92 -22.47
C ASP A 224 30.86 27.54 -23.94
N TYR A 225 30.54 28.44 -24.87
CA TYR A 225 30.72 28.24 -26.33
C TYR A 225 31.74 29.23 -26.91
N ASP A 226 32.50 28.80 -27.91
CA ASP A 226 33.43 29.66 -28.64
C ASP A 226 32.69 30.60 -29.62
N ASN A 227 33.42 31.54 -30.21
CA ASN A 227 32.85 32.52 -31.17
C ASN A 227 32.29 31.89 -32.46
N ASN A 228 32.51 30.59 -32.66
CA ASN A 228 32.00 29.81 -33.78
C ASN A 228 30.83 28.89 -33.36
N GLY A 229 30.40 28.94 -32.10
CA GLY A 229 29.26 28.20 -31.57
C GLY A 229 29.58 26.77 -31.11
N HIS A 230 30.86 26.41 -30.90
CA HIS A 230 31.23 25.10 -30.39
C HIS A 230 31.46 25.10 -28.88
N PRO A 231 31.01 24.07 -28.14
CA PRO A 231 31.23 23.98 -26.70
C PRO A 231 32.71 23.84 -26.39
N ILE A 232 33.19 24.66 -25.45
CA ILE A 232 34.58 24.69 -25.01
C ILE A 232 34.82 23.51 -24.04
N PRO A 233 35.76 22.60 -24.32
CA PRO A 233 36.01 21.47 -23.44
C PRO A 233 36.52 21.92 -22.06
N GLY A 234 35.90 21.44 -20.98
CA GLY A 234 36.32 21.67 -19.59
C GLY A 234 35.64 22.84 -18.87
N THR A 235 34.69 23.53 -19.51
CA THR A 235 33.93 24.67 -18.95
C THR A 235 32.54 24.28 -18.47
N ALA A 236 32.28 22.98 -18.25
CA ALA A 236 31.00 22.52 -17.76
C ALA A 236 30.73 23.11 -16.35
N TYR A 237 29.70 23.93 -16.22
CA TYR A 237 29.28 24.51 -14.95
C TYR A 237 27.78 24.30 -14.71
N TRP A 238 27.39 24.44 -13.46
CA TRP A 238 26.03 24.28 -12.99
C TRP A 238 25.47 25.67 -12.72
N ASP A 239 24.36 26.04 -13.33
CA ASP A 239 23.58 27.18 -12.82
C ASP A 239 22.79 26.72 -11.60
N ASN A 240 22.64 27.60 -10.62
CA ASN A 240 21.89 27.33 -9.37
C ASN A 240 20.39 27.40 -9.60
#